data_AF-A0A965GA98-F1
#
_entry.id   AF-A0A965GA98-F1
#
_cell.length_a   1.000
_cell.length_b   1.000
_cell.length_c   1.000
_cell.angle_alpha   90.00
_cell.angle_beta   90.00
_cell.angle_gamma   90.00
#
_symmetry.space_group_name_H-M   'P 1'
#
loop_
_entity.id
_entity.type
_entity.pdbx_description
1 polymer ?
#
loop_
_entity_poly.entity_id
_entity_poly.type
_entity_poly.pdbx_seq_one_letter_code
_entity_poly.pdbx_strand_id
1 'polypeptide(L)' 'MFEKFTDKARRVVVLAQEEAKSLNHNYIGTEHILLGLIHEGEGVAAKALEALGISQEAVR' A
#
# COMPACT_ATOMS: atom_id res chain seq x y z
N MET A 1 6.92 -11.86 -11.27
CA MET A 1 6.52 -12.34 -9.93
C MET A 1 5.05 -12.06 -9.59
N PHE A 2 4.42 -10.99 -10.09
CA PHE A 2 3.01 -10.67 -9.79
C PHE A 2 2.07 -10.71 -10.99
N GLU A 3 2.35 -11.55 -12.00
CA GLU A 3 1.60 -11.58 -13.26
C GLU A 3 0.15 -12.04 -13.12
N LYS A 4 -0.20 -12.66 -11.98
CA LYS A 4 -1.57 -13.07 -11.63
C LYS A 4 -2.34 -12.01 -10.83
N PHE A 5 -1.71 -10.90 -10.48
CA PHE A 5 -2.36 -9.81 -9.75
C PHE A 5 -2.99 -8.83 -10.72
N THR A 6 -4.06 -8.19 -10.27
CA THR A 6 -4.60 -7.03 -11.00
C THR A 6 -3.54 -5.93 -11.08
N ASP A 7 -3.66 -5.04 -12.06
CA ASP A 7 -2.74 -3.92 -12.24
C ASP A 7 -2.63 -3.06 -10.97
N LYS A 8 -3.76 -2.85 -10.29
CA LYS A 8 -3.83 -2.16 -9.00
C LYS A 8 -3.04 -2.88 -7.91
N ALA A 9 -3.24 -4.20 -7.77
CA ALA A 9 -2.50 -4.98 -6.77
C ALA A 9 -0.99 -5.04 -7.06
N ARG A 10 -0.57 -5.04 -8.33
CA ARG A 10 0.85 -4.89 -8.68
C ARG A 10 1.39 -3.53 -8.25
N ARG A 11 0.62 -2.45 -8.48
CA ARG A 11 0.99 -1.09 -8.08
C ARG A 11 1.17 -0.95 -6.57
N VAL A 12 0.29 -1.55 -5.77
CA VAL A 12 0.39 -1.58 -4.31
C VAL A 12 1.74 -2.14 -3.83
N VAL A 13 2.23 -3.24 -4.44
CA VAL A 13 3.51 -3.84 -4.04
C VAL A 13 4.70 -2.90 -4.38
N VAL A 14 4.62 -2.19 -5.51
CA VAL A 14 5.64 -1.19 -5.88
C VAL A 14 5.64 -0.04 -4.88
N LEU A 15 4.46 0.49 -4.53
CA LEU A 15 4.33 1.55 -3.52
C LEU A 15 4.83 1.09 -2.15
N ALA A 16 4.50 -0.13 -1.73
CA ALA A 16 5.01 -0.70 -0.49
C ALA A 16 6.55 -0.83 -0.48
N GLN A 17 7.15 -1.18 -1.61
CA GLN A 17 8.60 -1.20 -1.75
C GLN A 17 9.20 0.20 -1.61
N GLU A 18 8.55 1.23 -2.15
CA GLU A 18 8.97 2.64 -2.01
C GLU A 18 8.88 3.11 -0.56
N GLU A 19 7.81 2.78 0.16
CA GLU A 19 7.65 3.10 1.59
C GLU A 19 8.69 2.37 2.45
N ALA A 20 8.98 1.10 2.17
CA ALA A 20 10.05 0.38 2.87
C ALA A 20 11.42 1.07 2.68
N LYS A 21 11.71 1.53 1.45
CA LYS A 21 12.94 2.26 1.14
C LYS A 21 12.98 3.63 1.82
N SER A 22 11.87 4.38 1.83
CA SER A 22 11.81 5.71 2.46
C SER A 22 12.04 5.63 3.97
N LEU A 23 11.61 4.53 4.60
CA LEU A 23 11.81 4.24 6.02
C LEU A 23 13.14 3.53 6.34
N ASN A 24 14.00 3.30 5.34
CA ASN A 24 15.26 2.54 5.48
C ASN A 24 15.07 1.11 6.03
N HIS A 25 13.94 0.48 5.72
CA HIS A 25 13.68 -0.92 6.05
C HIS A 25 14.19 -1.86 4.95
N ASN A 26 14.85 -2.94 5.35
CA ASN A 26 15.46 -3.89 4.42
C ASN A 26 14.47 -4.94 3.86
N TYR A 27 13.22 -4.91 4.30
CA TYR A 27 12.17 -5.83 3.86
C TYR A 27 10.81 -5.13 3.79
N ILE A 28 9.89 -5.70 3.02
CA ILE A 28 8.50 -5.24 2.94
C ILE A 28 7.71 -5.94 4.05
N GLY A 29 7.47 -5.26 5.17
CA GLY A 29 6.52 -5.67 6.21
C GLY A 29 5.06 -5.37 5.84
N THR A 30 4.14 -5.83 6.68
CA THR A 30 2.68 -5.61 6.52
C THR A 30 2.30 -4.14 6.59
N GLU A 31 3.05 -3.34 7.35
CA GLU A 31 2.93 -1.89 7.47
C GLU A 31 3.15 -1.19 6.12
N HIS A 32 4.12 -1.63 5.32
CA HIS A 32 4.37 -1.03 4.01
C HIS A 32 3.29 -1.44 3.00
N ILE A 33 2.76 -2.66 3.10
CA ILE A 33 1.62 -3.08 2.27
C ILE A 33 0.40 -2.22 2.59
N LEU A 34 0.13 -1.96 3.88
CA LEU A 34 -0.95 -1.07 4.29
C LEU A 34 -0.76 0.34 3.71
N LEU A 35 0.44 0.91 3.84
CA LEU A 35 0.75 2.22 3.25
C LEU A 35 0.60 2.20 1.72
N GLY A 36 1.03 1.13 1.05
CA GLY A 36 0.85 0.97 -0.39
C GLY A 36 -0.61 0.86 -0.82
N LEU A 37 -1.48 0.24 -0.02
CA LEU A 37 -2.92 0.15 -0.27
C LEU A 37 -3.59 1.53 -0.13
N ILE A 38 -3.20 2.29 0.89
CA ILE A 38 -3.73 3.66 1.10
C ILE A 38 -3.25 4.59 -0.02
N HIS A 39 -1.97 4.52 -0.37
CA HIS A 39 -1.37 5.37 -1.41
C HIS A 39 -1.95 5.06 -2.80
N GLU A 40 -2.28 3.80 -3.12
CA GLU A 40 -2.87 3.47 -4.42
C GLU A 40 -4.22 4.18 -4.65
N GLY A 41 -5.01 4.44 -3.60
CA GLY A 41 -6.12 5.40 -3.57
C GLY A 41 -7.39 5.03 -4.36
N GLU A 42 -7.30 4.17 -5.37
CA GLU A 42 -8.42 3.92 -6.31
C GLU A 42 -9.00 2.50 -6.21
N GLY A 43 -8.30 1.59 -5.54
CA GLY A 43 -8.67 0.19 -5.39
C GLY A 43 -9.78 -0.03 -4.36
N VAL A 44 -10.37 -1.23 -4.40
CA VAL A 44 -11.39 -1.63 -3.43
C VAL A 44 -10.85 -1.57 -2.00
N ALA A 45 -9.57 -1.91 -1.80
CA ALA A 45 -8.91 -1.84 -0.50
C ALA A 45 -8.76 -0.39 -0.01
N ALA A 46 -8.34 0.55 -0.87
CA ALA A 46 -8.24 1.96 -0.53
C ALA A 46 -9.59 2.53 -0.08
N LYS A 47 -10.66 2.23 -0.84
CA LYS A 47 -12.04 2.64 -0.49
C LYS A 47 -12.53 2.02 0.82
N ALA A 48 -12.17 0.76 1.09
CA ALA A 48 -12.53 0.11 2.34
C ALA A 48 -11.83 0.77 3.55
N LEU A 49 -10.56 1.16 3.40
CA LEU A 49 -9.81 1.89 4.44
C LEU A 49 -10.38 3.29 4.65
N GLU A 50 -10.72 4.00 3.57
CA GLU A 50 -11.38 5.31 3.64
C GLU A 50 -12.74 5.22 4.34
N ALA A 51 -13.54 4.19 4.05
CA ALA A 51 -14.83 3.96 4.73
C ALA A 51 -14.68 3.67 6.24
N LEU A 52 -13.51 3.20 6.68
CA LEU A 52 -13.16 3.04 8.09
C LEU A 52 -12.54 4.31 8.72
N GLY A 53 -12.41 5.40 7.94
CA GLY A 53 -11.77 6.64 8.38
C GLY A 53 -10.24 6.54 8.47
N ILE A 54 -9.63 5.53 7.84
CA ILE A 54 -8.18 5.32 7.84
C ILE A 54 -7.58 6.04 6.63
N SER A 55 -6.91 7.16 6.89
CA SER A 55 -6.19 7.94 5.86
C SER A 55 -4.67 7.75 5.97
N GLN A 56 -3.93 8.20 4.95
CA GLN A 56 -2.47 8.13 4.95
C GLN A 56 -1.85 8.93 6.11
N GLU A 57 -2.43 10.09 6.43
CA GLU A 57 -2.04 10.91 7.58
C GLU A 57 -2.36 10.24 8.93
N ALA A 58 -3.39 9.38 8.99
CA ALA A 58 -3.72 8.66 10.22
C ALA A 58 -2.77 7.48 10.51
N VAL A 59 -2.08 6.96 9.49
CA VAL A 59 -1.23 5.76 9.59
C VAL A 59 0.26 6.08 9.62
N ARG A 60 0.69 7.24 9.09
CA ARG A 60 2.07 7.74 9.22
C ARG A 60 2.32 8.39 10.57
#